data_AF-A0A1X4NIJ0-F1
#
_entry.id   AF-A0A1X4NIJ0-F1
#
_cell.length_a   1.000
_cell.length_b   1.000
_cell.length_c   1.000
_cell.angle_alpha   90.00
_cell.angle_beta   90.00
_cell.angle_gamma   90.00
#
_symmetry.space_group_name_H-M   'P 1'
#
loop_
_entity.id
_entity.type
_entity.pdbx_description
1 polymer ?
#
loop_
_entity_poly.entity_id
_entity_poly.type
_entity_poly.pdbx_seq_one_letter_code
_entity_poly.pdbx_strand_id
1 'polypeptide(L)'
;MKPFVFSCMAAISLVLAQGAAAQDGVFRDYDELRSTLDQYMTSRDIKSVMLRFGGADEMTIQQLDDLQGRVRQIFPQDFTEVALVRRNEMENGWAQELISYRSGISYIFAYLVLHQLDDAIVSVNFQFNTDFNDLNAQF
;
A
#
# COMPACT_ATOMS: atom_id res chain seq x y z
N MET A 1 4.09 36.53 -56.70
CA MET A 1 5.03 36.66 -55.56
C MET A 1 4.42 35.93 -54.37
N LYS A 2 5.28 35.25 -53.59
CA LYS A 2 4.99 34.14 -52.66
C LYS A 2 4.06 34.49 -51.48
N PRO A 3 3.27 33.53 -50.95
CA PRO A 3 2.47 33.70 -49.75
C PRO A 3 3.33 33.61 -48.47
N PHE A 4 3.11 34.52 -47.52
CA PHE A 4 3.68 34.45 -46.17
C PHE A 4 2.79 33.56 -45.29
N VAL A 5 3.30 32.38 -44.96
CA VAL A 5 2.73 31.44 -44.00
C VAL A 5 3.17 31.88 -42.60
N PHE A 6 2.26 32.42 -41.80
CA PHE A 6 2.48 32.62 -40.37
C PHE A 6 2.15 31.32 -39.62
N SER A 7 3.19 30.57 -39.30
CA SER A 7 3.11 29.32 -38.53
C SER A 7 3.04 29.67 -37.04
N CYS A 8 1.86 29.59 -36.42
CA CYS A 8 1.71 29.67 -34.97
C CYS A 8 2.05 28.30 -34.37
N MET A 9 3.29 28.17 -33.93
CA MET A 9 3.82 27.03 -33.20
C MET A 9 3.21 27.00 -31.78
N ALA A 10 2.21 26.15 -31.57
CA ALA A 10 1.65 25.90 -30.24
C ALA A 10 2.67 25.08 -29.43
N ALA A 11 3.32 25.73 -28.46
CA ALA A 11 4.17 25.07 -27.49
C ALA A 11 3.29 24.29 -26.51
N ILE A 12 3.26 22.96 -26.65
CA ILE A 12 2.71 22.05 -25.64
C ILE A 12 3.73 22.02 -24.49
N SER A 13 3.43 22.76 -23.42
CA SER A 13 4.17 22.69 -22.16
C SER A 13 3.94 21.33 -21.53
N LEU A 14 4.87 20.41 -21.75
CA LEU A 14 4.95 19.12 -21.05
C LEU A 14 5.29 19.43 -19.58
N VAL A 15 4.27 19.61 -18.73
CA VAL A 15 4.44 19.63 -17.28
C VAL A 15 4.89 18.23 -16.90
N LEU A 16 6.19 18.06 -16.73
CA LEU A 16 6.78 16.87 -16.13
C LEU A 16 6.18 16.76 -14.73
N ALA A 17 5.32 15.76 -14.53
CA ALA A 17 5.00 15.27 -13.20
C ALA A 17 6.33 14.89 -12.55
N GLN A 18 6.84 15.77 -11.70
CA GLN A 18 7.97 15.47 -10.84
C GLN A 18 7.47 14.36 -9.93
N GLY A 19 7.86 13.12 -10.22
CA GLY A 19 7.62 12.00 -9.33
C GLY A 19 8.32 12.33 -8.03
N ALA A 20 7.55 12.65 -6.99
CA ALA A 20 8.04 12.57 -5.63
C ALA A 20 8.65 11.18 -5.49
N ALA A 21 9.92 11.11 -5.07
CA ALA A 21 10.53 9.83 -4.77
C ALA A 21 9.59 9.11 -3.80
N ALA A 22 9.21 7.87 -4.14
CA ALA A 22 8.30 7.09 -3.31
C ALA A 22 8.90 7.02 -1.90
N GLN A 23 8.29 7.74 -0.97
CA GLN A 23 8.67 7.74 0.42
C GLN A 23 7.90 6.61 1.10
N ASP A 24 8.61 5.84 1.93
CA ASP A 24 8.00 4.74 2.67
C ASP A 24 6.81 5.25 3.48
N GLY A 25 5.69 4.53 3.38
CA GLY A 25 4.43 4.89 4.01
C GLY A 25 3.65 6.04 3.35
N VAL A 26 4.16 6.77 2.36
CA VAL A 26 3.44 7.90 1.73
C VAL A 26 2.92 7.50 0.35
N PHE A 27 1.64 7.78 0.06
CA PHE A 27 0.98 7.45 -1.21
C PHE A 27 0.20 8.66 -1.72
N ARG A 28 -0.02 8.76 -3.03
CA ARG A 28 -0.76 9.87 -3.65
C ARG A 28 -2.21 9.93 -3.20
N ASP A 29 -2.87 8.78 -3.13
CA ASP A 29 -4.26 8.65 -2.69
C ASP A 29 -4.54 7.25 -2.14
N TYR A 30 -5.76 7.09 -1.61
CA TYR A 30 -6.22 5.81 -1.06
C TYR A 30 -6.20 4.68 -2.11
N ASP A 31 -6.51 4.97 -3.37
CA ASP A 31 -6.52 3.97 -4.44
C ASP A 31 -5.11 3.43 -4.73
N GLU A 32 -4.09 4.29 -4.78
CA GLU A 32 -2.69 3.86 -4.89
C GLU A 32 -2.27 3.03 -3.67
N LEU A 33 -2.58 3.50 -2.47
CA LEU A 33 -2.27 2.79 -1.22
C LEU A 33 -2.87 1.38 -1.22
N ARG A 34 -4.17 1.30 -1.52
CA ARG A 34 -4.96 0.07 -1.45
C ARG A 34 -4.52 -0.92 -2.52
N SER A 35 -4.38 -0.48 -3.77
CA SER A 35 -3.91 -1.33 -4.85
C SER A 35 -2.48 -1.85 -4.63
N THR A 36 -1.58 -1.02 -4.10
CA THR A 36 -0.20 -1.43 -3.78
C THR A 36 -0.17 -2.49 -2.69
N LEU A 37 -0.91 -2.28 -1.59
CA LEU A 37 -0.96 -3.27 -0.52
C LEU A 37 -1.63 -4.56 -0.99
N ASP A 38 -2.72 -4.46 -1.74
CA ASP A 38 -3.43 -5.63 -2.26
C ASP A 38 -2.52 -6.46 -3.18
N GLN A 39 -1.78 -5.82 -4.08
CA GLN A 39 -0.83 -6.49 -4.97
C GLN A 39 0.20 -7.31 -4.18
N TYR A 40 0.87 -6.69 -3.20
CA TYR A 40 1.93 -7.38 -2.48
C TYR A 40 1.40 -8.41 -1.48
N MET A 41 0.31 -8.12 -0.77
CA MET A 41 -0.28 -9.08 0.16
C MET A 41 -0.83 -10.30 -0.57
N THR A 42 -1.60 -10.12 -1.66
CA THR A 42 -2.15 -11.26 -2.44
C THR A 42 -1.07 -12.17 -3.01
N SER A 43 0.01 -11.58 -3.53
CA SER A 43 1.19 -12.30 -4.05
C SER A 43 2.16 -12.80 -2.98
N ARG A 44 1.86 -12.58 -1.69
CA ARG A 44 2.74 -12.92 -0.55
C ARG A 44 4.15 -12.36 -0.71
N ASP A 45 4.26 -11.14 -1.25
CA ASP A 45 5.49 -10.35 -1.30
C ASP A 45 5.60 -9.47 -0.03
N ILE A 46 5.75 -10.16 1.10
CA ILE A 46 5.76 -9.53 2.43
C ILE A 46 6.95 -8.59 2.58
N LYS A 47 8.08 -8.90 1.94
CA LYS A 47 9.23 -8.02 1.94
C LYS A 47 8.89 -6.67 1.32
N SER A 48 8.27 -6.65 0.15
CA SER A 48 7.86 -5.41 -0.51
C SER A 48 6.80 -4.65 0.29
N VAL A 49 5.85 -5.34 0.94
CA VAL A 49 4.90 -4.69 1.86
C VAL A 49 5.63 -3.97 2.98
N MET A 50 6.50 -4.68 3.70
CA MET A 50 7.17 -4.13 4.88
C MET A 50 8.03 -2.91 4.53
N LEU A 51 8.75 -2.95 3.40
CA LEU A 51 9.54 -1.82 2.91
C LEU A 51 8.63 -0.64 2.51
N ARG A 52 7.57 -0.89 1.74
CA ARG A 52 6.72 0.18 1.18
C ARG A 52 5.84 0.87 2.22
N PHE A 53 5.41 0.15 3.26
CA PHE A 53 4.44 0.62 4.26
C PHE A 53 5.09 1.05 5.59
N GLY A 54 6.43 1.17 5.64
CA GLY A 54 7.16 1.64 6.83
C GLY A 54 7.22 0.63 7.98
N GLY A 55 6.97 -0.66 7.70
CA GLY A 55 7.12 -1.73 8.70
C GLY A 55 8.55 -2.28 8.81
N ALA A 56 9.45 -1.91 7.89
CA ALA A 56 10.79 -2.47 7.77
C ALA A 56 11.85 -1.79 8.64
N ASP A 57 11.58 -0.64 9.27
CA ASP A 57 12.58 0.14 10.01
C ASP A 57 13.26 -0.65 11.15
N GLU A 58 12.59 -1.69 11.64
CA GLU A 58 13.08 -2.57 12.71
C GLU A 58 13.70 -3.87 12.21
N MET A 59 13.76 -4.11 10.88
CA MET A 59 14.19 -5.38 10.30
C MET A 59 15.31 -5.20 9.26
N THR A 60 16.35 -6.02 9.38
CA THR A 60 17.36 -6.18 8.33
C THR A 60 16.76 -6.87 7.10
N ILE A 61 17.40 -6.69 5.94
CA ILE A 61 16.98 -7.36 4.69
C ILE A 61 16.89 -8.89 4.85
N GLN A 62 17.84 -9.51 5.57
CA GLN A 62 17.80 -10.94 5.84
C GLN A 62 16.57 -11.35 6.65
N GLN A 63 16.22 -10.57 7.69
CA GLN A 63 15.03 -10.85 8.50
C GLN A 63 13.74 -10.71 7.69
N LEU A 64 13.69 -9.78 6.72
CA LEU A 64 12.57 -9.64 5.80
C LEU A 64 12.46 -10.84 4.83
N ASP A 65 13.59 -11.31 4.30
CA ASP A 65 13.63 -12.50 3.45
C ASP A 65 13.16 -13.76 4.22
N ASP A 66 13.63 -13.93 5.46
CA ASP A 66 13.21 -15.03 6.32
C ASP A 66 11.71 -14.94 6.67
N LEU A 67 11.19 -13.74 6.93
CA LEU A 67 9.77 -13.51 7.19
C LEU A 67 8.92 -13.90 5.98
N GLN A 68 9.30 -13.44 4.79
CA GLN A 68 8.62 -13.81 3.56
C GLN A 68 8.66 -15.33 3.32
N GLY A 69 9.80 -15.98 3.58
CA GLY A 69 9.94 -17.43 3.49
C GLY A 69 8.95 -18.16 4.40
N ARG A 70 8.84 -17.73 5.67
CA ARG A 70 7.87 -18.29 6.63
C ARG A 70 6.43 -18.12 6.15
N VAL A 71 6.07 -16.92 5.68
CA VAL A 71 4.70 -16.65 5.18
C VAL A 71 4.39 -17.54 3.98
N ARG A 72 5.30 -17.70 3.01
CA ARG A 72 5.09 -18.57 1.84
C ARG A 72 5.05 -20.06 2.20
N GLN A 73 5.72 -20.47 3.28
CA GLN A 73 5.63 -21.83 3.79
C GLN A 73 4.26 -22.11 4.42
N ILE A 74 3.70 -21.14 5.18
CA ILE A 74 2.37 -21.23 5.79
C ILE A 74 1.28 -21.16 4.70
N PHE A 75 1.49 -20.28 3.71
CA PHE A 75 0.56 -20.01 2.61
C PHE A 75 1.20 -20.37 1.27
N PRO A 76 1.04 -21.62 0.79
CA PRO A 76 1.74 -22.10 -0.42
C PRO A 76 1.22 -21.48 -1.72
N GLN A 77 0.04 -20.85 -1.70
CA GLN A 77 -0.63 -20.27 -2.87
C GLN A 77 -1.02 -18.82 -2.63
N ASP A 78 -1.21 -18.09 -3.74
CA ASP A 78 -1.69 -16.71 -3.74
C ASP A 78 -3.07 -16.61 -3.12
N PHE A 79 -3.31 -15.49 -2.42
CA PHE A 79 -4.63 -15.17 -1.93
C PHE A 79 -5.48 -14.73 -3.11
N THR A 80 -6.67 -15.31 -3.22
CA THR A 80 -7.59 -15.09 -4.34
C THR A 80 -8.69 -14.10 -4.02
N GLU A 81 -8.87 -13.79 -2.72
CA GLU A 81 -9.96 -12.96 -2.23
C GLU A 81 -9.45 -11.95 -1.20
N VAL A 82 -9.98 -10.74 -1.27
CA VAL A 82 -9.67 -9.62 -0.39
C VAL A 82 -10.96 -9.00 0.12
N ALA A 83 -11.01 -8.61 1.38
CA ALA A 83 -12.16 -7.90 1.94
C ALA A 83 -11.74 -6.91 3.04
N LEU A 84 -12.32 -5.71 3.02
CA LEU A 84 -12.28 -4.80 4.16
C LEU A 84 -13.18 -5.35 5.26
N VAL A 85 -12.58 -5.78 6.36
CA VAL A 85 -13.29 -6.42 7.49
C VAL A 85 -13.86 -5.36 8.44
N ARG A 86 -13.06 -4.32 8.71
CA ARG A 86 -13.45 -3.24 9.62
C ARG A 86 -12.74 -1.96 9.22
N ARG A 87 -13.45 -0.83 9.31
CA ARG A 87 -12.89 0.51 9.19
C ARG A 87 -13.47 1.39 10.28
N ASN A 88 -12.62 2.20 10.91
CA ASN A 88 -13.00 3.20 11.91
C ASN A 88 -12.46 4.55 11.46
N GLU A 89 -13.35 5.46 11.08
CA GLU A 89 -13.00 6.86 10.81
C GLU A 89 -12.78 7.57 12.15
N MET A 90 -11.69 8.32 12.24
CA MET A 90 -11.33 9.12 13.40
C MET A 90 -11.31 10.60 13.01
N GLU A 91 -11.08 11.48 13.98
CA GLU A 91 -11.04 12.92 13.70
C GLU A 91 -9.79 13.31 12.90
N ASN A 92 -9.85 14.48 12.25
CA ASN A 92 -8.70 15.11 11.60
C ASN A 92 -8.02 14.24 10.51
N GLY A 93 -8.82 13.53 9.71
CA GLY A 93 -8.33 12.74 8.58
C GLY A 93 -7.68 11.41 8.97
N TRP A 94 -7.81 10.98 10.22
CA TRP A 94 -7.29 9.70 10.66
C TRP A 94 -8.27 8.55 10.43
N ALA A 95 -7.76 7.37 10.13
CA ALA A 95 -8.57 6.15 10.05
C ALA A 95 -7.77 4.91 10.46
N GLN A 96 -8.49 3.87 10.88
CA GLN A 96 -7.95 2.52 11.06
C GLN A 96 -8.67 1.54 10.14
N GLU A 97 -7.93 0.60 9.55
CA GLU A 97 -8.49 -0.45 8.71
C GLU A 97 -7.98 -1.84 9.11
N LEU A 98 -8.86 -2.83 9.02
CA LEU A 98 -8.55 -4.24 9.09
C LEU A 98 -9.04 -4.91 7.82
N ILE A 99 -8.13 -5.60 7.13
CA ILE A 99 -8.35 -6.16 5.80
C ILE A 99 -7.96 -7.63 5.82
N SER A 100 -8.80 -8.50 5.28
CA SER A 100 -8.51 -9.93 5.15
C SER A 100 -8.05 -10.27 3.73
N TYR A 101 -7.06 -11.14 3.63
CA TYR A 101 -6.66 -11.84 2.41
C TYR A 101 -6.84 -13.33 2.64
N ARG A 102 -7.48 -14.02 1.69
CA ARG A 102 -7.72 -15.45 1.82
C ARG A 102 -7.62 -16.22 0.53
N SER A 103 -7.34 -17.52 0.69
CA SER A 103 -7.53 -18.56 -0.32
C SER A 103 -8.12 -19.78 0.37
N GLY A 104 -9.33 -20.17 -0.03
CA GLY A 104 -10.11 -21.16 0.71
C GLY A 104 -10.32 -20.76 2.17
N ILE A 105 -9.82 -21.59 3.10
CA ILE A 105 -9.92 -21.39 4.56
C ILE A 105 -8.67 -20.76 5.19
N SER A 106 -7.65 -20.44 4.39
CA SER A 106 -6.42 -19.82 4.89
C SER A 106 -6.57 -18.31 4.88
N TYR A 107 -6.43 -17.68 6.04
CA TYR A 107 -6.59 -16.24 6.23
C TYR A 107 -5.30 -15.60 6.74
N ILE A 108 -5.02 -14.40 6.23
CA ILE A 108 -4.09 -13.46 6.84
C ILE A 108 -4.76 -12.08 6.85
N PHE A 109 -4.52 -11.32 7.89
CA PHE A 109 -5.12 -10.01 8.08
C PHE A 109 -4.03 -8.93 8.07
N ALA A 110 -4.34 -7.78 7.47
CA ALA A 110 -3.54 -6.58 7.53
C ALA A 110 -4.29 -5.50 8.33
N TYR A 111 -3.57 -4.81 9.19
CA TYR A 111 -4.03 -3.67 9.95
C TYR A 111 -3.26 -2.42 9.52
N LEU A 112 -3.98 -1.32 9.34
CA LEU A 112 -3.44 -0.03 8.96
C LEU A 112 -3.91 1.06 9.92
N VAL A 113 -3.01 1.97 10.27
CA VAL A 113 -3.36 3.32 10.73
C VAL A 113 -3.02 4.30 9.61
N LEU A 114 -4.00 5.08 9.19
CA LEU A 114 -3.92 5.99 8.06
C LEU A 114 -4.09 7.44 8.53
N HIS A 115 -3.41 8.36 7.86
CA HIS A 115 -3.63 9.80 7.99
C HIS A 115 -3.74 10.44 6.61
N GLN A 116 -4.90 11.02 6.33
CA GLN A 116 -5.17 11.79 5.12
C GLN A 116 -4.61 13.21 5.27
N LEU A 117 -3.68 13.56 4.39
CA LEU A 117 -3.16 14.92 4.21
C LEU A 117 -3.93 15.60 3.06
N ASP A 118 -3.59 16.86 2.76
CA ASP A 118 -4.24 17.62 1.69
C ASP A 118 -4.00 16.99 0.29
N ASP A 119 -2.81 16.42 0.06
CA ASP A 119 -2.35 15.94 -1.25
C ASP A 119 -1.81 14.50 -1.23
N ALA A 120 -1.91 13.81 -0.10
CA ALA A 120 -1.37 12.47 0.10
C ALA A 120 -2.12 11.70 1.19
N ILE A 121 -1.92 10.39 1.22
CA ILE A 121 -2.29 9.54 2.36
C ILE A 121 -1.04 8.87 2.92
N VAL A 122 -0.94 8.83 4.25
CA VAL A 122 0.18 8.22 4.95
C VAL A 122 -0.28 6.96 5.67
N SER A 123 0.37 5.83 5.39
CA SER A 123 0.36 4.62 6.22
C SER A 123 1.28 4.83 7.41
N VAL A 124 0.70 5.27 8.52
CA VAL A 124 1.43 5.60 9.76
C VAL A 124 1.83 4.34 10.52
N ASN A 125 1.00 3.30 10.46
CA ASN A 125 1.31 2.00 11.04
C ASN A 125 0.78 0.90 10.14
N PHE A 126 1.59 -0.14 9.97
CA PHE A 126 1.20 -1.36 9.27
C PHE A 126 1.57 -2.57 10.12
N GLN A 127 0.62 -3.49 10.28
CA GLN A 127 0.84 -4.78 10.92
C GLN A 127 0.08 -5.85 10.13
N PHE A 128 0.52 -7.09 10.22
CA PHE A 128 -0.24 -8.22 9.70
C PHE A 128 -0.11 -9.42 10.63
N ASN A 129 -1.15 -10.26 10.66
CA ASN A 129 -1.18 -11.45 11.50
C ASN A 129 -2.20 -12.45 10.95
N THR A 130 -2.03 -13.73 11.28
CA THR A 130 -3.02 -14.77 11.03
C THR A 130 -4.08 -14.82 12.12
N ASP A 131 -3.76 -14.37 13.34
CA ASP A 131 -4.74 -14.21 14.42
C ASP A 131 -5.50 -12.89 14.24
N PHE A 132 -6.81 -13.01 14.03
CA PHE A 132 -7.71 -11.86 13.92
C PHE A 132 -7.76 -11.03 15.21
N ASN A 133 -7.71 -11.68 16.38
CA ASN A 133 -7.90 -11.00 17.66
C ASN A 133 -6.72 -10.07 18.00
N ASP A 134 -5.50 -10.48 17.64
CA ASP A 134 -4.29 -9.68 17.84
C ASP A 134 -4.39 -8.30 17.17
N LEU A 135 -4.97 -8.26 15.96
CA LEU A 135 -5.15 -7.01 15.22
C LEU A 135 -6.46 -6.29 15.59
N ASN A 136 -7.55 -7.03 15.80
CA ASN A 136 -8.83 -6.41 16.13
C ASN A 136 -8.82 -5.74 17.52
N ALA A 137 -7.94 -6.16 18.43
CA ALA A 137 -7.73 -5.52 19.73
C ALA A 137 -7.15 -4.09 19.64
N GLN A 138 -6.68 -3.65 18.46
CA GLN A 138 -6.14 -2.30 18.23
C GLN A 138 -7.21 -1.23 17.97
N PHE A 139 -8.48 -1.64 17.81
CA PHE A 139 -9.64 -0.76 17.63
C PHE A 139 -10.35 -0.47 18.95
#